data_AF-A0A3C1SCD1-F1
#
_entry.id   AF-A0A3C1SCD1-F1
#
_cell.length_a   1.000
_cell.length_b   1.000
_cell.length_c   1.000
_cell.angle_alpha   90.00
_cell.angle_beta   90.00
_cell.angle_gamma   90.00
#
_symmetry.space_group_name_H-M   'P 1'
#
loop_
_entity.id
_entity.type
_entity.pdbx_description
1 polymer ?
#
loop_
_entity_poly.entity_id
_entity_poly.type
_entity_poly.pdbx_seq_one_letter_code
_entity_poly.pdbx_strand_id
1 'polypeptide(L)'
;MGITARISIALMMIAVIALIASGMAIFFLKEFDRNYQEVSRQKVPAVIAAAQMIRLTQRLIADAPAIVMAENQIIRNDVMRDVEQDEKQKDDILNNLRSFGTDQKRTDEISKAFDTLIGNLKHLNRISSDLIAIKSDIHLGLIRLLQISDISYADDSSDPKTLLLFNRQINILLTLQFEPDSERLEKLEHKFAELYKTTENRVLSSELNDIKREMAYFSKGDSNLFKSHLQEIGLQTDIQDNLNQNRFISSELGNKVNRLFETVSEEITKQRDQFDRQSRILAITVFSIPVMTVIVTLAITWYIRQFFIKRMLNLEKCMHSHIDGEQIPIPVSGHDEISSMAKAVAFFIDKRNEYEEGLKHAKDAAEAANKAKSVFLASMSHELRTPLNGILGYVQILRNDPEVTSRQENGLNVIEQSGRHLFSLISDVLDLAKVESGRIELYETEFNLPVFLTSVGEIIRIRAEQKGIDFDSELPENLPARVRCDERRLRQVLLNLLGNAVKFTDKGSVRLVVRGRGEKS
;
A
#
# COMPACT_ATOMS: atom_id res chain seq x y z
N MET A 1 16.82 5.98 -25.63
CA MET A 1 15.45 5.75 -25.12
C MET A 1 14.90 7.09 -24.69
N GLY A 2 13.76 7.49 -25.28
CA GLY A 2 13.10 8.73 -24.90
C GLY A 2 12.60 8.72 -23.46
N ILE A 3 12.42 9.92 -22.95
CA ILE A 3 11.78 10.26 -21.68
C ILE A 3 10.46 9.53 -21.49
N THR A 4 9.64 9.53 -22.55
CA THR A 4 8.30 8.96 -22.57
C THR A 4 8.37 7.46 -22.32
N ALA A 5 9.27 6.77 -23.03
CA ALA A 5 9.52 5.34 -22.84
C ALA A 5 9.98 5.02 -21.41
N ARG A 6 10.87 5.83 -20.83
CA ARG A 6 11.37 5.61 -19.45
C ARG A 6 10.28 5.79 -18.39
N ILE A 7 9.43 6.81 -18.53
CA ILE A 7 8.30 7.04 -17.62
C ILE A 7 7.25 5.92 -17.75
N SER A 8 6.91 5.51 -18.97
CA SER A 8 5.98 4.40 -19.20
C SER A 8 6.48 3.09 -18.60
N ILE A 9 7.77 2.80 -18.73
CA ILE A 9 8.39 1.62 -18.09
C ILE A 9 8.31 1.72 -16.57
N ALA A 10 8.58 2.89 -15.98
CA ALA A 10 8.48 3.08 -14.53
C ALA A 10 7.05 2.89 -14.00
N LEU A 11 6.03 3.43 -14.69
CA LEU A 11 4.62 3.24 -14.35
C LEU A 11 4.18 1.78 -14.50
N MET A 12 4.62 1.11 -15.58
CA MET A 12 4.35 -0.30 -15.79
C MET A 12 4.97 -1.16 -14.69
N MET A 13 6.21 -0.86 -14.26
CA MET A 13 6.83 -1.54 -13.12
C MET A 13 6.03 -1.38 -11.83
N ILE A 14 5.52 -0.17 -11.52
CA ILE A 14 4.66 0.05 -10.35
C ILE A 14 3.40 -0.82 -10.43
N ALA A 15 2.72 -0.84 -11.58
CA ALA A 15 1.51 -1.63 -11.77
C ALA A 15 1.77 -3.14 -11.63
N VAL A 16 2.88 -3.64 -12.19
CA VAL A 16 3.30 -5.04 -12.06
C VAL A 16 3.58 -5.39 -10.59
N ILE A 17 4.30 -4.54 -9.86
CA ILE A 17 4.56 -4.75 -8.43
C ILE A 17 3.26 -4.81 -7.63
N ALA A 18 2.30 -3.93 -7.90
CA ALA A 18 0.99 -3.93 -7.24
C ALA A 18 0.20 -5.21 -7.53
N LEU A 19 0.23 -5.70 -8.77
CA LEU A 19 -0.40 -6.97 -9.16
C LEU A 19 0.25 -8.17 -8.45
N ILE A 20 1.58 -8.21 -8.41
CA ILE A 20 2.33 -9.27 -7.71
C ILE A 20 2.01 -9.24 -6.21
N ALA A 21 1.95 -8.05 -5.61
CA ALA A 21 1.59 -7.87 -4.21
C ALA A 21 0.19 -8.41 -3.90
N SER A 22 -0.79 -8.07 -4.75
CA SER A 22 -2.18 -8.53 -4.60
C SER A 22 -2.32 -10.03 -4.82
N GLY A 23 -1.64 -10.59 -5.83
CA GLY A 23 -1.60 -12.02 -6.07
C GLY A 23 -0.99 -12.81 -4.91
N MET A 24 0.10 -12.30 -4.33
CA MET A 24 0.70 -12.88 -3.13
C MET A 24 -0.26 -12.80 -1.93
N ALA A 25 -0.94 -11.68 -1.71
CA ALA A 25 -1.93 -11.54 -0.63
C ALA A 25 -3.04 -12.60 -0.71
N ILE A 26 -3.56 -12.87 -1.91
CA ILE A 26 -4.59 -13.91 -2.12
C ILE A 26 -4.02 -15.32 -1.87
N PHE A 27 -2.82 -15.60 -2.37
CA PHE A 27 -2.12 -16.87 -2.10
C PHE A 27 -1.95 -17.08 -0.59
N PHE A 28 -1.57 -16.04 0.15
CA PHE A 28 -1.42 -16.10 1.61
C PHE A 28 -2.71 -16.42 2.34
N LEU A 29 -3.82 -15.75 1.99
CA LEU A 29 -5.12 -16.04 2.59
C LEU A 29 -5.54 -17.50 2.37
N LYS A 30 -5.29 -18.04 1.16
CA LYS A 30 -5.59 -19.45 0.85
C LYS A 30 -4.69 -20.42 1.60
N GLU A 31 -3.38 -20.16 1.65
CA GLU A 31 -2.43 -21.05 2.32
C GLU A 31 -2.63 -21.05 3.84
N PHE A 32 -2.94 -19.88 4.41
CA PHE A 32 -3.30 -19.76 5.82
C PHE A 32 -4.58 -20.53 6.14
N ASP A 33 -5.64 -20.36 5.35
CA ASP A 33 -6.89 -21.11 5.56
C ASP A 33 -6.66 -22.62 5.44
N ARG A 34 -5.91 -23.08 4.43
CA ARG A 34 -5.57 -24.51 4.27
C ARG A 34 -4.89 -25.07 5.52
N ASN A 35 -3.84 -24.41 5.98
CA ASN A 35 -3.05 -24.88 7.12
C ASN A 35 -3.82 -24.76 8.44
N TYR A 36 -4.64 -23.72 8.61
CA TYR A 36 -5.51 -23.56 9.77
C TYR A 36 -6.58 -24.65 9.83
N GLN A 37 -7.22 -24.97 8.69
CA GLN A 37 -8.20 -26.06 8.61
C GLN A 37 -7.58 -27.41 8.94
N GLU A 38 -6.35 -27.69 8.50
CA GLU A 38 -5.64 -28.94 8.79
C GLU A 38 -5.40 -29.13 10.30
N VAL A 39 -4.84 -28.11 10.97
CA VAL A 39 -4.60 -28.18 12.42
C VAL A 39 -5.91 -28.22 13.21
N SER A 40 -6.87 -27.35 12.88
CA SER A 40 -8.11 -27.19 13.65
C SER A 40 -9.09 -28.34 13.46
N ARG A 41 -9.28 -28.87 12.25
CA ARG A 41 -10.28 -29.91 11.97
C ARG A 41 -9.73 -31.31 12.09
N GLN A 42 -8.45 -31.52 11.80
CA GLN A 42 -7.93 -32.87 11.62
C GLN A 42 -7.21 -33.42 12.85
N LYS A 43 -6.65 -32.56 13.72
CA LYS A 43 -5.74 -33.04 14.78
C LYS A 43 -6.20 -32.68 16.20
N VAL A 44 -6.75 -31.49 16.44
CA VAL A 44 -7.28 -31.12 17.78
C VAL A 44 -8.33 -32.12 18.31
N PRO A 45 -9.32 -32.58 17.50
CA PRO A 45 -10.26 -33.60 17.95
C PRO A 45 -9.60 -34.93 18.34
N ALA A 46 -8.44 -35.28 17.76
CA ALA A 46 -7.71 -36.51 18.10
C ALA A 46 -7.15 -36.46 19.53
N VAL A 47 -6.60 -35.32 19.97
CA VAL A 47 -6.16 -35.15 21.36
C VAL A 47 -7.32 -35.19 22.33
N ILE A 48 -8.46 -34.59 21.97
CA ILE A 48 -9.67 -34.65 22.79
C ILE A 48 -10.13 -36.10 22.93
N ALA A 49 -10.18 -36.87 21.83
CA ALA A 49 -10.55 -38.28 21.86
C ALA A 49 -9.54 -39.13 22.67
N ALA A 50 -8.24 -38.87 22.55
CA ALA A 50 -7.22 -39.55 23.35
C ALA A 50 -7.35 -39.22 24.86
N ALA A 51 -7.65 -37.96 25.20
CA ALA A 51 -7.92 -37.55 26.58
C ALA A 51 -9.21 -38.19 27.13
N GLN A 52 -10.24 -38.33 26.29
CA GLN A 52 -11.46 -39.07 26.64
C GLN A 52 -11.15 -40.54 26.92
N MET A 53 -10.29 -41.21 26.13
CA MET A 53 -9.84 -42.58 26.42
C MET A 53 -9.13 -42.71 27.77
N ILE A 54 -8.32 -41.72 28.17
CA ILE A 54 -7.68 -41.72 29.49
C ILE A 54 -8.74 -41.70 30.59
N ARG A 55 -9.73 -40.81 30.49
CA ARG A 55 -10.81 -40.70 31.49
C ARG A 55 -11.67 -41.96 31.55
N LEU A 56 -11.98 -42.54 30.39
CA LEU A 56 -12.73 -43.78 30.25
C LEU A 56 -11.97 -44.93 30.93
N THR A 57 -10.67 -45.05 30.65
CA THR A 57 -9.78 -46.03 31.31
C THR A 57 -9.74 -45.83 32.83
N GLN A 58 -9.59 -44.59 33.31
CA GLN A 58 -9.53 -44.30 34.74
C GLN A 58 -10.82 -44.68 35.50
N ARG A 59 -11.99 -44.50 34.87
CA ARG A 59 -13.27 -44.92 35.46
C ARG A 59 -13.34 -46.44 35.60
N LEU A 60 -13.03 -47.18 34.54
CA LEU A 60 -13.01 -48.65 34.58
C LEU A 60 -12.04 -49.25 35.60
N ILE A 61 -10.90 -48.61 35.83
CA ILE A 61 -9.96 -49.03 36.87
C ILE A 61 -10.58 -48.91 38.27
N ALA A 62 -11.44 -47.92 38.48
CA ALA A 62 -12.11 -47.69 39.77
C ALA A 62 -13.33 -48.61 39.99
N ASP A 63 -13.89 -49.21 38.93
CA ASP A 63 -15.08 -50.06 39.03
C ASP A 63 -14.81 -51.42 39.69
N ALA A 64 -13.62 -51.98 39.51
CA ALA A 64 -13.23 -53.27 40.12
C ALA A 64 -13.38 -53.30 41.67
N PRO A 65 -12.75 -52.39 42.43
CA PRO A 65 -12.95 -52.35 43.88
C PRO A 65 -14.40 -51.96 44.26
N ALA A 66 -15.07 -51.12 43.46
CA ALA A 66 -16.46 -50.73 43.73
C ALA A 66 -17.43 -51.93 43.65
N ILE A 67 -17.23 -52.85 42.70
CA ILE A 67 -18.02 -54.10 42.58
C ILE A 67 -17.87 -54.96 43.84
N VAL A 68 -16.66 -55.09 44.36
CA VAL A 68 -16.37 -55.94 45.54
C VAL A 68 -16.87 -55.30 46.84
N MET A 69 -16.77 -53.97 46.96
CA MET A 69 -17.24 -53.21 48.13
C MET A 69 -18.76 -53.08 48.19
N ALA A 70 -19.47 -53.31 47.08
CA ALA A 70 -20.91 -53.18 47.01
C ALA A 70 -21.60 -54.26 47.86
N GLU A 71 -22.17 -53.83 48.99
CA GLU A 71 -22.84 -54.70 49.97
C GLU A 71 -24.15 -55.31 49.44
N ASN A 72 -24.75 -54.72 48.40
CA ASN A 72 -26.02 -55.18 47.84
C ASN A 72 -26.00 -55.24 46.30
N GLN A 73 -26.96 -55.98 45.74
CA GLN A 73 -27.10 -56.17 44.29
C GLN A 73 -27.43 -54.86 43.55
N ILE A 74 -28.10 -53.92 44.21
CA ILE A 74 -28.53 -52.65 43.58
C ILE A 74 -27.31 -51.81 43.22
N ILE A 75 -26.37 -51.63 44.15
CA ILE A 75 -25.14 -50.85 43.93
C ILE A 75 -24.28 -51.53 42.85
N ARG A 76 -24.16 -52.86 42.84
CA ARG A 76 -23.44 -53.57 41.76
C ARG A 76 -24.09 -53.38 40.40
N ASN A 77 -25.42 -53.42 40.31
CA ASN A 77 -26.12 -53.22 39.05
C ASN A 77 -25.88 -51.81 38.48
N ASP A 78 -25.82 -50.78 39.35
CA ASP A 78 -25.48 -49.42 38.93
C ASP A 78 -24.04 -49.34 38.40
N VAL A 79 -23.06 -49.89 39.11
CA VAL A 79 -21.66 -49.94 38.64
C VAL A 79 -21.55 -50.69 37.30
N MET A 80 -22.24 -51.83 37.16
CA MET A 80 -22.22 -52.59 35.91
C MET A 80 -22.90 -51.84 34.76
N ARG A 81 -23.90 -51.01 35.05
CA ARG A 81 -24.54 -50.15 34.04
C ARG A 81 -23.57 -49.09 33.52
N ASP A 82 -22.75 -48.52 34.40
CA ASP A 82 -21.71 -47.57 34.02
C ASP A 82 -20.61 -48.25 33.19
N VAL A 83 -20.21 -49.48 33.55
CA VAL A 83 -19.29 -50.32 32.75
C VAL A 83 -19.84 -50.58 31.34
N GLU A 84 -21.12 -50.93 31.21
CA GLU A 84 -21.78 -51.14 29.90
C GLU A 84 -21.87 -49.84 29.07
N GLN A 85 -22.04 -48.70 29.73
CA GLN A 85 -22.02 -47.41 29.05
C GLN A 85 -20.62 -47.06 28.55
N ASP A 86 -19.59 -47.32 29.35
CA ASP A 86 -18.20 -47.09 28.98
C ASP A 86 -17.75 -48.05 27.86
N GLU A 87 -18.26 -49.29 27.84
CA GLU A 87 -18.11 -50.23 26.72
C GLU A 87 -18.62 -49.64 25.39
N LYS A 88 -19.80 -49.01 25.40
CA LYS A 88 -20.37 -48.35 24.20
C LYS A 88 -19.58 -47.11 23.78
N GLN A 89 -19.20 -46.26 24.74
CA GLN A 89 -18.44 -45.03 24.47
C GLN A 89 -17.06 -45.31 23.89
N LYS A 90 -16.41 -46.41 24.30
CA LYS A 90 -15.11 -46.86 23.79
C LYS A 90 -15.07 -46.90 22.26
N ASP A 91 -16.06 -47.53 21.63
CA ASP A 91 -16.07 -47.73 20.17
C ASP A 91 -16.17 -46.40 19.41
N ASP A 92 -17.00 -45.47 19.89
CA ASP A 92 -17.12 -44.13 19.30
C ASP A 92 -15.80 -43.36 19.38
N ILE A 93 -15.13 -43.42 20.54
CA ILE A 93 -13.85 -42.72 20.75
C ILE A 93 -12.74 -43.33 19.87
N LEU A 94 -12.66 -44.66 19.78
CA LEU A 94 -11.68 -45.34 18.93
C LEU A 94 -11.91 -45.07 17.45
N ASN A 95 -13.17 -45.04 16.99
CA ASN A 95 -13.51 -44.68 15.62
C ASN A 95 -13.13 -43.23 15.30
N ASN A 96 -13.38 -42.30 16.23
CA ASN A 96 -12.94 -40.91 16.10
C ASN A 96 -11.41 -40.83 15.98
N LEU A 97 -10.66 -41.51 16.84
CA LEU A 97 -9.19 -41.55 16.79
C LEU A 97 -8.66 -42.05 15.43
N ARG A 98 -9.29 -43.08 14.85
CA ARG A 98 -8.96 -43.58 13.50
C ARG A 98 -9.24 -42.56 12.41
N SER A 99 -10.38 -41.86 12.49
CA SER A 99 -10.76 -40.84 11.51
C SER A 99 -9.76 -39.66 11.45
N PHE A 100 -9.04 -39.41 12.55
CA PHE A 100 -8.01 -38.39 12.66
C PHE A 100 -6.58 -38.89 12.36
N GLY A 101 -6.46 -40.08 11.77
CA GLY A 101 -5.18 -40.61 11.27
C GLY A 101 -4.34 -41.36 12.30
N THR A 102 -4.93 -41.78 13.43
CA THR A 102 -4.25 -42.65 14.40
C THR A 102 -4.07 -44.06 13.83
N ASP A 103 -2.90 -44.69 14.06
CA ASP A 103 -2.61 -46.05 13.61
C ASP A 103 -3.67 -47.07 14.07
N GLN A 104 -4.29 -47.73 13.09
CA GLN A 104 -5.34 -48.71 13.31
C GLN A 104 -4.87 -49.83 14.25
N LYS A 105 -3.62 -50.32 14.09
CA LYS A 105 -3.06 -51.38 14.92
C LYS A 105 -3.03 -50.99 16.40
N ARG A 106 -2.64 -49.75 16.71
CA ARG A 106 -2.62 -49.24 18.10
C ARG A 106 -4.02 -49.14 18.68
N THR A 107 -4.99 -48.67 17.90
CA THR A 107 -6.38 -48.58 18.36
C THR A 107 -7.00 -49.96 18.59
N ASP A 108 -6.66 -50.96 17.76
CA ASP A 108 -7.11 -52.35 17.93
C ASP A 108 -6.51 -52.99 19.18
N GLU A 109 -5.22 -52.76 19.46
CA GLU A 109 -4.57 -53.24 20.68
C GLU A 109 -5.20 -52.65 21.95
N ILE A 110 -5.58 -51.37 21.92
CA ILE A 110 -6.29 -50.72 23.02
C ILE A 110 -7.69 -51.30 23.18
N SER A 111 -8.45 -51.46 22.08
CA SER A 111 -9.78 -52.09 22.14
C SER A 111 -9.69 -53.45 22.80
N LYS A 112 -8.77 -54.31 22.35
CA LYS A 112 -8.62 -55.67 22.87
C LYS A 112 -8.30 -55.69 24.37
N ALA A 113 -7.39 -54.82 24.82
CA ALA A 113 -7.06 -54.70 26.24
C ALA A 113 -8.26 -54.22 27.08
N PHE A 114 -9.05 -53.29 26.53
CA PHE A 114 -10.27 -52.78 27.14
C PHE A 114 -11.36 -53.84 27.25
N ASP A 115 -11.58 -54.62 26.19
CA ASP A 115 -12.54 -55.73 26.15
C ASP A 115 -12.16 -56.82 27.16
N THR A 116 -10.86 -57.06 27.33
CA THR A 116 -10.34 -58.00 28.34
C THR A 116 -10.63 -57.49 29.75
N LEU A 117 -10.44 -56.19 30.01
CA LEU A 117 -10.73 -55.58 31.31
C LEU A 117 -12.22 -55.67 31.67
N ILE A 118 -13.10 -55.33 30.71
CA ILE A 118 -14.56 -55.46 30.89
C ILE A 118 -14.95 -56.92 31.14
N GLY A 119 -14.36 -57.86 30.40
CA GLY A 119 -14.58 -59.29 30.63
C GLY A 119 -14.25 -59.70 32.07
N ASN A 120 -13.14 -59.21 32.61
CA ASN A 120 -12.75 -59.46 33.99
C ASN A 120 -13.70 -58.82 35.01
N LEU A 121 -14.17 -57.58 34.78
CA LEU A 121 -15.17 -56.93 35.63
C LEU A 121 -16.50 -57.71 35.63
N LYS A 122 -16.96 -58.17 34.46
CA LYS A 122 -18.16 -59.02 34.33
C LYS A 122 -17.99 -60.34 35.10
N HIS A 123 -16.79 -60.92 35.07
CA HIS A 123 -16.48 -62.14 35.84
C HIS A 123 -16.44 -61.87 37.35
N LEU A 124 -15.80 -60.78 37.77
CA LEU A 124 -15.74 -60.33 39.17
C LEU A 124 -17.14 -60.09 39.74
N ASN A 125 -18.04 -59.48 38.96
CA ASN A 125 -19.42 -59.28 39.35
C ASN A 125 -20.17 -60.60 39.58
N ARG A 126 -19.92 -61.64 38.76
CA ARG A 126 -20.52 -62.97 38.96
C ARG A 126 -20.02 -63.62 40.24
N ILE A 127 -18.70 -63.69 40.44
CA ILE A 127 -18.09 -64.29 41.64
C ILE A 127 -18.53 -63.54 42.91
N SER A 128 -18.59 -62.20 42.86
CA SER A 128 -19.08 -61.38 43.96
C SER A 128 -20.55 -61.66 44.29
N SER A 129 -21.40 -61.83 43.27
CA SER A 129 -22.80 -62.23 43.45
C SER A 129 -22.92 -63.62 44.10
N ASP A 130 -22.14 -64.59 43.63
CA ASP A 130 -22.11 -65.95 44.18
C ASP A 130 -21.65 -65.96 45.64
N LEU A 131 -20.62 -65.15 45.97
CA LEU A 131 -20.13 -65.02 47.34
C LEU A 131 -21.21 -64.47 48.28
N ILE A 132 -21.98 -63.48 47.83
CA ILE A 132 -23.06 -62.90 48.65
C ILE A 132 -24.20 -63.88 48.85
N ALA A 133 -24.55 -64.66 47.82
CA ALA A 133 -25.54 -65.72 47.94
C ALA A 133 -25.09 -66.76 49.00
N ILE A 134 -23.84 -67.23 48.91
CA ILE A 134 -23.29 -68.20 49.86
C ILE A 134 -23.20 -67.63 51.27
N LYS A 135 -22.73 -66.38 51.43
CA LYS A 135 -22.71 -65.73 52.74
C LYS A 135 -24.10 -65.62 53.35
N SER A 136 -25.12 -65.33 52.54
CA SER A 136 -26.52 -65.30 52.97
C SER A 136 -26.99 -66.68 53.42
N ASP A 137 -26.67 -67.74 52.66
CA ASP A 137 -27.03 -69.12 53.00
C ASP A 137 -26.35 -69.59 54.30
N ILE A 138 -25.06 -69.28 54.47
CA ILE A 138 -24.31 -69.54 55.71
C ILE A 138 -24.95 -68.78 56.87
N HIS A 139 -25.28 -67.50 56.69
CA HIS A 139 -25.89 -66.69 57.73
C HIS A 139 -27.25 -67.23 58.19
N LEU A 140 -28.12 -67.64 57.24
CA LEU A 140 -29.39 -68.29 57.53
C LEU A 140 -29.19 -69.63 58.26
N GLY A 141 -28.19 -70.42 57.84
CA GLY A 141 -27.81 -71.66 58.51
C GLY A 141 -27.34 -71.44 59.95
N LEU A 142 -26.52 -70.41 60.20
CA LEU A 142 -26.06 -70.04 61.54
C LEU A 142 -27.21 -69.59 62.45
N ILE A 143 -28.15 -68.78 61.96
CA ILE A 143 -29.34 -68.39 62.72
C ILE A 143 -30.12 -69.63 63.16
N ARG A 144 -30.33 -70.58 62.24
CA ARG A 144 -31.04 -71.83 62.52
C ARG A 144 -30.27 -72.70 63.53
N LEU A 145 -28.94 -72.75 63.45
CA LEU A 145 -28.10 -73.44 64.44
C LEU A 145 -28.18 -72.81 65.84
N LEU A 146 -28.22 -71.47 65.94
CA LEU A 146 -28.39 -70.78 67.22
C LEU A 146 -29.74 -71.10 67.86
N GLN A 147 -30.82 -71.12 67.06
CA GLN A 147 -32.15 -71.53 67.52
C GLN A 147 -32.16 -72.97 68.05
N ILE A 148 -31.45 -73.88 67.39
CA ILE A 148 -31.32 -75.29 67.80
C ILE A 148 -30.47 -75.43 69.07
N SER A 149 -29.42 -74.62 69.21
CA SER A 149 -28.59 -74.58 70.41
C SER A 149 -29.42 -74.25 71.65
N ASP A 150 -30.30 -73.26 71.57
CA ASP A 150 -31.17 -72.87 72.69
C ASP A 150 -32.13 -73.99 73.12
N ILE A 151 -32.61 -74.79 72.17
CA ILE A 151 -33.47 -75.97 72.45
C ILE A 151 -32.67 -77.08 73.13
N SER A 152 -31.42 -77.30 72.73
CA SER A 152 -30.52 -78.30 73.36
C SER A 152 -30.28 -78.02 74.86
N TYR A 153 -30.22 -76.75 75.26
CA TYR A 153 -30.05 -76.38 76.68
C TYR A 153 -31.32 -76.53 77.53
N ALA A 154 -32.50 -76.69 76.90
CA ALA A 154 -33.79 -76.79 77.59
C ALA A 154 -34.28 -78.23 77.81
N ASP A 155 -33.57 -79.25 77.28
CA ASP A 155 -33.95 -80.66 77.43
C ASP A 155 -33.41 -81.29 78.73
N ASP A 156 -34.19 -81.18 79.82
CA ASP A 156 -33.91 -81.80 81.13
C ASP A 156 -34.05 -83.34 81.14
N SER A 157 -34.56 -83.95 80.06
CA SER A 157 -34.88 -85.39 80.01
C SER A 157 -33.74 -86.30 79.52
N SER A 158 -32.65 -85.70 79.04
CA SER A 158 -31.56 -86.39 78.34
C SER A 158 -30.29 -86.56 79.19
N ASP A 159 -29.55 -87.67 78.97
CA ASP A 159 -28.28 -87.94 79.68
C ASP A 159 -27.24 -86.82 79.44
N PRO A 160 -26.58 -86.28 80.48
CA PRO A 160 -25.61 -85.18 80.36
C PRO A 160 -24.48 -85.44 79.36
N LYS A 161 -24.05 -86.70 79.16
CA LYS A 161 -23.01 -87.01 78.16
C LYS A 161 -23.52 -86.90 76.74
N THR A 162 -24.80 -87.16 76.50
CA THR A 162 -25.44 -87.01 75.18
C THR A 162 -25.60 -85.53 74.83
N LEU A 163 -26.10 -84.71 75.77
CA LEU A 163 -26.17 -83.24 75.60
C LEU A 163 -24.79 -82.62 75.33
N LEU A 164 -23.74 -83.09 76.02
CA LEU A 164 -22.36 -82.65 75.78
C LEU A 164 -21.88 -82.96 74.36
N LEU A 165 -22.26 -84.11 73.79
CA LEU A 165 -21.90 -84.48 72.42
C LEU A 165 -22.60 -83.59 71.39
N PHE A 166 -23.88 -83.30 71.59
CA PHE A 166 -24.61 -82.35 70.73
C PHE A 166 -24.04 -80.93 70.84
N ASN A 167 -23.78 -80.43 72.05
CA ASN A 167 -23.17 -79.12 72.24
C ASN A 167 -21.78 -79.01 71.60
N ARG A 168 -20.96 -80.08 71.63
CA ARG A 168 -19.68 -80.12 70.89
C ARG A 168 -19.89 -80.08 69.37
N GLN A 169 -20.89 -80.77 68.85
CA GLN A 169 -21.22 -80.74 67.41
C GLN A 169 -21.69 -79.34 66.99
N ILE A 170 -22.58 -78.71 67.75
CA ILE A 170 -23.03 -77.32 67.52
C ILE A 170 -21.83 -76.36 67.57
N ASN A 171 -20.97 -76.49 68.57
CA ASN A 171 -19.80 -75.63 68.72
C ASN A 171 -18.84 -75.74 67.53
N ILE A 172 -18.62 -76.95 66.99
CA ILE A 172 -17.82 -77.12 65.77
C ILE A 172 -18.45 -76.36 64.59
N LEU A 173 -19.76 -76.49 64.39
CA LEU A 173 -20.45 -75.77 63.32
C LEU A 173 -20.43 -74.25 63.50
N LEU A 174 -20.60 -73.76 64.73
CA LEU A 174 -20.48 -72.34 65.07
C LEU A 174 -19.05 -71.81 64.93
N THR A 175 -18.03 -72.67 65.07
CA THR A 175 -16.62 -72.28 64.90
C THR A 175 -16.27 -72.05 63.43
N LEU A 176 -17.00 -72.67 62.48
CA LEU A 176 -16.74 -72.55 61.04
C LEU A 176 -16.70 -71.09 60.58
N GLN A 177 -17.62 -70.25 61.08
CA GLN A 177 -17.70 -68.83 60.72
C GLN A 177 -16.42 -68.02 61.00
N PHE A 178 -15.54 -68.53 61.87
CA PHE A 178 -14.30 -67.88 62.28
C PHE A 178 -13.04 -68.57 61.72
N GLU A 179 -13.17 -69.65 60.95
CA GLU A 179 -12.03 -70.38 60.42
C GLU A 179 -11.78 -70.02 58.94
N PRO A 180 -10.72 -69.26 58.64
CA PRO A 180 -10.41 -68.81 57.27
C PRO A 180 -9.57 -69.83 56.48
N ASP A 181 -9.13 -70.92 57.10
CA ASP A 181 -8.19 -71.88 56.52
C ASP A 181 -8.91 -73.16 56.07
N SER A 182 -8.81 -73.46 54.77
CA SER A 182 -9.44 -74.65 54.15
C SER A 182 -8.93 -75.96 54.74
N GLU A 183 -7.64 -76.06 55.10
CA GLU A 183 -7.07 -77.30 55.66
C GLU A 183 -7.61 -77.55 57.08
N ARG A 184 -7.88 -76.48 57.83
CA ARG A 184 -8.49 -76.59 59.17
C ARG A 184 -9.97 -76.91 59.08
N LEU A 185 -10.67 -76.42 58.07
CA LEU A 185 -12.08 -76.78 57.84
C LEU A 185 -12.26 -78.26 57.53
N GLU A 186 -11.40 -78.84 56.70
CA GLU A 186 -11.42 -80.29 56.43
C GLU A 186 -11.18 -81.10 57.72
N LYS A 187 -10.27 -80.64 58.59
CA LYS A 187 -10.04 -81.25 59.92
C LYS A 187 -11.26 -81.13 60.84
N LEU A 188 -11.94 -79.98 60.83
CA LEU A 188 -13.18 -79.76 61.59
C LEU A 188 -14.32 -80.63 61.06
N GLU A 189 -14.43 -80.80 59.74
CA GLU A 189 -15.41 -81.67 59.10
C GLU A 189 -15.21 -83.13 59.51
N HIS A 190 -13.97 -83.62 59.44
CA HIS A 190 -13.63 -84.98 59.89
C HIS A 190 -13.97 -85.18 61.38
N LYS A 191 -13.61 -84.22 62.24
CA LYS A 191 -13.91 -84.26 63.67
C LYS A 191 -15.41 -84.23 63.95
N PHE A 192 -16.17 -83.45 63.18
CA PHE A 192 -17.63 -83.43 63.26
C PHE A 192 -18.22 -84.79 62.87
N ALA A 193 -17.77 -85.38 61.75
CA ALA A 193 -18.25 -86.67 61.27
C ALA A 193 -18.03 -87.80 62.30
N GLU A 194 -16.89 -87.79 63.00
CA GLU A 194 -16.59 -88.74 64.08
C GLU A 194 -17.55 -88.59 65.28
N LEU A 195 -17.80 -87.35 65.71
CA LEU A 195 -18.74 -87.05 66.78
C LEU A 195 -20.18 -87.41 66.40
N TYR A 196 -20.59 -87.11 65.17
CA TYR A 196 -21.91 -87.41 64.65
C TYR A 196 -22.19 -88.92 64.62
N LYS A 197 -21.22 -89.73 64.19
CA LYS A 197 -21.30 -91.20 64.18
C LYS A 197 -21.53 -91.78 65.59
N THR A 198 -20.99 -91.12 66.63
CA THR A 198 -21.15 -91.52 68.03
C THR A 198 -22.57 -91.28 68.56
N THR A 199 -23.32 -90.34 67.95
CA THR A 199 -24.72 -90.02 68.26
C THR A 199 -25.72 -90.70 67.31
N GLU A 200 -25.25 -91.33 66.22
CA GLU A 200 -26.08 -91.92 65.18
C GLU A 200 -26.91 -93.12 65.66
N ASN A 201 -26.38 -93.94 66.56
CA ASN A 201 -27.04 -95.17 67.04
C ASN A 201 -27.59 -95.07 68.46
N ARG A 202 -27.68 -93.87 69.05
CA ARG A 202 -28.24 -93.66 70.39
C ARG A 202 -29.77 -93.51 70.35
N VAL A 203 -30.44 -93.99 71.40
CA VAL A 203 -31.86 -93.69 71.66
C VAL A 203 -31.95 -92.27 72.21
N LEU A 204 -32.76 -91.42 71.58
CA LEU A 204 -32.84 -89.98 71.86
C LEU A 204 -34.29 -89.54 72.13
N SER A 205 -34.48 -88.45 72.86
CA SER A 205 -35.75 -87.73 73.01
C SER A 205 -36.28 -87.25 71.65
N SER A 206 -37.55 -86.84 71.58
CA SER A 206 -38.13 -86.31 70.33
C SER A 206 -37.37 -85.05 69.89
N GLU A 207 -37.06 -84.19 70.85
CA GLU A 207 -36.34 -82.94 70.68
C GLU A 207 -34.91 -83.20 70.17
N LEU A 208 -34.15 -84.11 70.78
CA LEU A 208 -32.79 -84.43 70.31
C LEU A 208 -32.76 -85.15 68.96
N ASN A 209 -33.82 -85.88 68.59
CA ASN A 209 -33.94 -86.43 67.23
C ASN A 209 -34.16 -85.34 66.18
N ASP A 210 -34.88 -84.27 66.51
CA ASP A 210 -35.02 -83.10 65.64
C ASP A 210 -33.68 -82.40 65.45
N ILE A 211 -32.95 -82.14 66.53
CA ILE A 211 -31.59 -81.57 66.49
C ILE A 211 -30.65 -82.44 65.65
N LYS A 212 -30.70 -83.77 65.81
CA LYS A 212 -29.89 -84.71 65.02
C LYS A 212 -30.22 -84.63 63.51
N ARG A 213 -31.49 -84.49 63.14
CA ARG A 213 -31.91 -84.32 61.74
C ARG A 213 -31.37 -83.01 61.16
N GLU A 214 -31.43 -81.94 61.94
CA GLU A 214 -30.86 -80.64 61.55
C GLU A 214 -29.34 -80.69 61.40
N MET A 215 -28.63 -81.36 62.33
CA MET A 215 -27.18 -81.59 62.19
C MET A 215 -26.83 -82.43 60.95
N ALA A 216 -27.66 -83.41 60.60
CA ALA A 216 -27.51 -84.17 59.37
C ALA A 216 -27.71 -83.28 58.13
N TYR A 217 -28.70 -82.39 58.17
CA TYR A 217 -28.98 -81.42 57.12
C TYR A 217 -27.81 -80.45 56.90
N PHE A 218 -27.20 -79.93 57.96
CA PHE A 218 -26.06 -79.02 57.89
C PHE A 218 -24.70 -79.67 57.58
N SER A 219 -24.60 -81.00 57.66
CA SER A 219 -23.34 -81.72 57.41
C SER A 219 -23.34 -82.57 56.15
N LYS A 220 -24.51 -83.04 55.69
CA LYS A 220 -24.64 -83.93 54.52
C LYS A 220 -25.80 -83.55 53.59
N GLY A 221 -26.68 -82.65 54.01
CA GLY A 221 -27.81 -82.19 53.19
C GLY A 221 -27.43 -81.10 52.21
N ASP A 222 -28.45 -80.54 51.55
CA ASP A 222 -28.28 -79.50 50.52
C ASP A 222 -27.71 -78.18 51.08
N SER A 223 -27.87 -77.92 52.39
CA SER A 223 -27.29 -76.77 53.10
C SER A 223 -26.07 -77.16 53.94
N ASN A 224 -25.18 -77.97 53.37
CA ASN A 224 -23.94 -78.37 54.03
C ASN A 224 -23.05 -77.14 54.32
N LEU A 225 -22.91 -76.78 55.60
CA LEU A 225 -22.18 -75.60 56.05
C LEU A 225 -20.66 -75.71 55.84
N PHE A 226 -20.08 -76.91 55.92
CA PHE A 226 -18.67 -77.11 55.62
C PHE A 226 -18.39 -76.84 54.14
N LYS A 227 -19.25 -77.36 53.25
CA LYS A 227 -19.14 -77.14 51.81
C LYS A 227 -19.38 -75.67 51.44
N SER A 228 -20.40 -75.04 52.02
CA SER A 228 -20.69 -73.62 51.78
C SER A 228 -19.53 -72.72 52.24
N HIS A 229 -18.95 -72.99 53.41
CA HIS A 229 -17.84 -72.20 53.93
C HIS A 229 -16.52 -72.44 53.17
N LEU A 230 -16.27 -73.67 52.73
CA LEU A 230 -15.16 -73.97 51.81
C LEU A 230 -15.33 -73.25 50.46
N GLN A 231 -16.56 -73.20 49.93
CA GLN A 231 -16.89 -72.47 48.72
C GLN A 231 -16.76 -70.95 48.93
N GLU A 232 -17.10 -70.43 50.11
CA GLU A 232 -16.87 -69.02 50.48
C GLU A 232 -15.38 -68.67 50.38
N ILE A 233 -14.49 -69.47 50.98
CA ILE A 233 -13.04 -69.25 50.94
C ILE A 233 -12.50 -69.34 49.51
N GLY A 234 -13.00 -70.31 48.72
CA GLY A 234 -12.66 -70.44 47.30
C GLY A 234 -13.01 -69.17 46.52
N LEU A 235 -14.25 -68.69 46.64
CA LEU A 235 -14.70 -67.46 45.97
C LEU A 235 -13.96 -66.21 46.46
N GLN A 236 -13.60 -66.12 47.75
CA GLN A 236 -12.78 -65.02 48.28
C GLN A 236 -11.39 -65.02 47.64
N THR A 237 -10.79 -66.20 47.44
CA THR A 237 -9.51 -66.35 46.75
C THR A 237 -9.63 -65.96 45.27
N ASP A 238 -10.67 -66.45 44.59
CA ASP A 238 -10.94 -66.12 43.18
C ASP A 238 -11.16 -64.61 42.96
N ILE A 239 -11.85 -63.93 43.89
CA ILE A 239 -11.99 -62.47 43.87
C ILE A 239 -10.62 -61.80 43.98
N GLN A 240 -9.76 -62.24 44.90
CA GLN A 240 -8.45 -61.65 45.09
C GLN A 240 -7.56 -61.83 43.87
N ASP A 241 -7.59 -63.02 43.25
CA ASP A 241 -6.85 -63.30 42.02
C ASP A 241 -7.38 -62.48 40.84
N ASN A 242 -8.71 -62.34 40.72
CA ASN A 242 -9.32 -61.49 39.70
C ASN A 242 -8.94 -60.01 39.90
N LEU A 243 -8.95 -59.50 41.13
CA LEU A 243 -8.51 -58.14 41.45
C LEU A 243 -7.03 -57.92 41.08
N ASN A 244 -6.16 -58.89 41.33
CA ASN A 244 -4.75 -58.83 40.93
C ASN A 244 -4.58 -58.82 39.42
N GLN A 245 -5.31 -59.67 38.68
CA GLN A 245 -5.32 -59.67 37.22
C GLN A 245 -5.86 -58.34 36.67
N ASN A 246 -6.93 -57.82 37.27
CA ASN A 246 -7.53 -56.55 36.89
C ASN A 246 -6.53 -55.39 37.04
N ARG A 247 -5.78 -55.34 38.15
CA ARG A 247 -4.69 -54.35 38.33
C ARG A 247 -3.62 -54.46 37.25
N PHE A 248 -3.23 -55.68 36.86
CA PHE A 248 -2.24 -55.88 35.80
C PHE A 248 -2.74 -55.38 34.43
N ILE A 249 -3.94 -55.82 34.02
CA ILE A 249 -4.55 -55.42 32.73
C ILE A 249 -4.80 -53.91 32.70
N SER A 250 -5.29 -53.35 33.80
CA SER A 250 -5.50 -51.92 33.98
C SER A 250 -4.22 -51.10 33.80
N SER A 251 -3.10 -51.57 34.36
CA SER A 251 -1.79 -50.93 34.19
C SER A 251 -1.30 -51.02 32.74
N GLU A 252 -1.46 -52.18 32.09
CA GLU A 252 -1.09 -52.34 30.68
C GLU A 252 -1.92 -51.44 29.76
N LEU A 253 -3.23 -51.40 29.95
CA LEU A 253 -4.15 -50.53 29.24
C LEU A 253 -3.81 -49.05 29.45
N GLY A 254 -3.60 -48.62 30.70
CA GLY A 254 -3.20 -47.26 31.03
C GLY A 254 -1.90 -46.84 30.34
N ASN A 255 -0.90 -47.73 30.30
CA ASN A 255 0.35 -47.49 29.58
C ASN A 255 0.16 -47.36 28.07
N LYS A 256 -0.67 -48.23 27.46
CA LYS A 256 -0.98 -48.16 26.01
C LYS A 256 -1.71 -46.87 25.66
N VAL A 257 -2.69 -46.46 26.46
CA VAL A 257 -3.46 -45.23 26.26
C VAL A 257 -2.59 -43.99 26.48
N ASN A 258 -1.74 -43.97 27.50
CA ASN A 258 -0.81 -42.85 27.74
C ASN A 258 0.19 -42.69 26.59
N ARG A 259 0.80 -43.77 26.09
CA ARG A 259 1.69 -43.72 24.93
C ARG A 259 0.99 -43.20 23.68
N LEU A 260 -0.29 -43.57 23.50
CA LEU A 260 -1.10 -43.03 22.41
C LEU A 260 -1.27 -41.52 22.57
N PHE A 261 -1.68 -41.07 23.75
CA PHE A 261 -1.85 -39.66 24.05
C PHE A 261 -0.55 -38.85 23.84
N GLU A 262 0.58 -39.36 24.35
CA GLU A 262 1.90 -38.77 24.13
C GLU A 262 2.23 -38.66 22.63
N THR A 263 2.03 -39.73 21.86
CA THR A 263 2.29 -39.71 20.41
C THR A 263 1.43 -38.65 19.71
N VAL A 264 0.12 -38.63 19.99
CA VAL A 264 -0.82 -37.69 19.36
C VAL A 264 -0.50 -36.25 19.79
N SER A 265 -0.15 -36.02 21.05
CA SER A 265 0.24 -34.70 21.56
C SER A 265 1.56 -34.21 20.98
N GLU A 266 2.55 -35.09 20.82
CA GLU A 266 3.82 -34.77 20.17
C GLU A 266 3.64 -34.38 18.70
N GLU A 267 2.82 -35.11 17.94
CA GLU A 267 2.51 -34.78 16.54
C GLU A 267 1.93 -33.38 16.41
N ILE A 268 0.97 -33.01 17.28
CA ILE A 268 0.37 -31.68 17.29
C ILE A 268 1.39 -30.61 17.64
N THR A 269 2.25 -30.86 18.63
CA THR A 269 3.26 -29.89 19.04
C THR A 269 4.25 -29.63 17.91
N LYS A 270 4.74 -30.69 17.24
CA LYS A 270 5.63 -30.56 16.07
C LYS A 270 4.97 -29.82 14.91
N GLN A 271 3.70 -30.13 14.61
CA GLN A 271 2.96 -29.41 13.56
C GLN A 271 2.70 -27.94 13.92
N ARG A 272 2.38 -27.65 15.18
CA ARG A 272 2.21 -26.28 15.65
C ARG A 272 3.49 -25.47 15.50
N ASP A 273 4.64 -26.03 15.85
CA ASP A 273 5.93 -25.35 15.67
C ASP A 273 6.25 -25.11 14.18
N GLN A 274 5.93 -26.08 13.32
CA GLN A 274 6.06 -25.90 11.86
C GLN A 274 5.14 -24.80 11.35
N PHE A 275 3.89 -24.77 11.82
CA PHE A 275 2.92 -23.73 11.49
C PHE A 275 3.41 -22.35 11.95
N ASP A 276 3.92 -22.21 13.17
CA ASP A 276 4.45 -20.95 13.70
C ASP A 276 5.67 -20.48 12.90
N ARG A 277 6.57 -21.40 12.50
CA ARG A 277 7.71 -21.08 11.62
C ARG A 277 7.25 -20.62 10.24
N GLN A 278 6.34 -21.36 9.61
CA GLN A 278 5.79 -20.97 8.32
C GLN A 278 5.06 -19.63 8.41
N SER A 279 4.23 -19.44 9.43
CA SER A 279 3.51 -18.20 9.71
C SER A 279 4.47 -17.02 9.87
N ARG A 280 5.60 -17.17 10.58
CA ARG A 280 6.64 -16.12 10.66
C ARG A 280 7.27 -15.80 9.32
N ILE A 281 7.69 -16.80 8.55
CA ILE A 281 8.30 -16.58 7.23
C ILE A 281 7.31 -15.85 6.33
N LEU A 282 6.06 -16.32 6.28
CA LEU A 282 4.97 -15.68 5.55
C LEU A 282 4.75 -14.23 6.00
N ALA A 283 4.71 -13.96 7.31
CA ALA A 283 4.54 -12.61 7.84
C ALA A 283 5.67 -11.67 7.39
N ILE A 284 6.93 -12.13 7.44
CA ILE A 284 8.08 -11.34 6.95
C ILE A 284 7.93 -11.04 5.45
N THR A 285 7.49 -11.99 4.64
CA THR A 285 7.23 -11.77 3.21
C THR A 285 6.11 -10.77 2.97
N VAL A 286 5.01 -10.82 3.75
CA VAL A 286 3.92 -9.84 3.65
C VAL A 286 4.40 -8.42 3.99
N PHE A 287 5.18 -8.26 5.06
CA PHE A 287 5.70 -6.95 5.46
C PHE A 287 6.76 -6.39 4.51
N SER A 288 7.52 -7.24 3.82
CA SER A 288 8.55 -6.77 2.88
C SER A 288 7.97 -6.18 1.60
N ILE A 289 6.77 -6.58 1.17
CA ILE A 289 6.13 -6.10 -0.06
C ILE A 289 5.81 -4.59 0.00
N PRO A 290 5.06 -4.06 1.01
CA PRO A 290 4.82 -2.62 1.13
C PRO A 290 6.10 -1.81 1.26
N VAL A 291 7.09 -2.33 2.01
CA VAL A 291 8.39 -1.68 2.17
C VAL A 291 9.07 -1.54 0.80
N MET A 292 9.05 -2.60 -0.01
CA MET A 292 9.64 -2.56 -1.34
C MET A 292 8.86 -1.64 -2.29
N THR A 293 7.52 -1.58 -2.19
CA THR A 293 6.70 -0.62 -2.94
C THR A 293 7.07 0.83 -2.60
N VAL A 294 7.28 1.14 -1.31
CA VAL A 294 7.72 2.47 -0.86
C VAL A 294 9.11 2.80 -1.40
N ILE A 295 10.06 1.86 -1.31
CA ILE A 295 11.42 2.04 -1.84
C ILE A 295 11.40 2.33 -3.34
N VAL A 296 10.65 1.56 -4.13
CA VAL A 296 10.53 1.76 -5.58
C VAL A 296 9.88 3.11 -5.89
N THR A 297 8.84 3.50 -5.14
CA THR A 297 8.18 4.80 -5.31
C THR A 297 9.13 5.96 -5.04
N LEU A 298 9.93 5.88 -3.97
CA LEU A 298 10.97 6.86 -3.64
C LEU A 298 12.06 6.91 -4.72
N ALA A 299 12.50 5.76 -5.22
CA ALA A 299 13.51 5.68 -6.28
C ALA A 299 13.02 6.32 -7.59
N ILE A 300 11.77 6.06 -7.99
CA ILE A 300 11.15 6.67 -9.18
C ILE A 300 10.99 8.19 -8.99
N THR A 301 10.54 8.62 -7.82
CA THR A 301 10.39 10.06 -7.50
C THR A 301 11.74 10.78 -7.56
N TRP A 302 12.77 10.18 -6.98
CA TRP A 302 14.14 10.70 -7.02
C TRP A 302 14.67 10.76 -8.47
N TYR A 303 14.44 9.70 -9.25
CA TYR A 303 14.83 9.63 -10.65
C TYR A 303 14.17 10.73 -11.48
N ILE A 304 12.84 10.90 -11.38
CA ILE A 304 12.10 11.96 -12.07
C ILE A 304 12.64 13.33 -11.64
N ARG A 305 12.80 13.58 -10.34
CA ARG A 305 13.30 14.86 -9.86
C ARG A 305 14.67 15.22 -10.44
N GLN A 306 15.61 14.28 -10.41
CA GLN A 306 17.00 14.52 -10.78
C GLN A 306 17.22 14.60 -12.29
N PHE A 307 16.59 13.70 -13.06
CA PHE A 307 16.82 13.60 -14.50
C PHE A 307 15.83 14.42 -15.32
N PHE A 308 14.62 14.69 -14.80
CA PHE A 308 13.59 15.46 -15.51
C PHE A 308 13.46 16.88 -14.99
N ILE A 309 12.93 17.03 -13.78
CA ILE A 309 12.47 18.31 -13.26
C ILE A 309 13.63 19.31 -13.25
N LYS A 310 14.81 18.87 -12.77
CA LYS A 310 16.00 19.72 -12.75
C LYS A 310 16.46 20.18 -14.14
N ARG A 311 16.40 19.30 -15.15
CA ARG A 311 16.80 19.66 -16.53
C ARG A 311 15.79 20.58 -17.20
N MET A 312 14.49 20.36 -16.96
CA MET A 312 13.42 21.20 -17.48
C MET A 312 13.48 22.61 -16.88
N LEU A 313 13.61 22.72 -15.54
CA LEU A 313 13.75 24.01 -14.85
C LEU A 313 15.02 24.75 -15.26
N ASN A 314 16.12 24.03 -15.53
CA ASN A 314 17.33 24.68 -16.04
C ASN A 314 17.12 25.25 -17.44
N LEU A 315 16.43 24.52 -18.33
CA LEU A 315 16.11 25.02 -19.66
C LEU A 315 15.19 26.24 -19.61
N GLU A 316 14.16 26.20 -18.76
CA GLU A 316 13.27 27.34 -18.49
C GLU A 316 14.05 28.57 -18.02
N LYS A 317 14.95 28.42 -17.03
CA LYS A 317 15.80 29.50 -16.55
C LYS A 317 16.67 30.08 -17.66
N CYS A 318 17.33 29.23 -18.45
CA CYS A 318 18.13 29.70 -19.59
C CYS A 318 17.28 30.45 -20.62
N MET A 319 16.04 30.02 -20.88
CA MET A 319 15.12 30.73 -21.79
C MET A 319 14.74 32.11 -21.24
N HIS A 320 14.44 32.20 -19.94
CA HIS A 320 14.14 33.48 -19.29
C HIS A 320 15.32 34.44 -19.29
N SER A 321 16.53 33.98 -18.98
CA SER A 321 17.73 34.82 -19.03
C SER A 321 17.97 35.47 -20.40
N HIS A 322 17.65 34.77 -21.51
CA HIS A 322 17.75 35.36 -22.85
C HIS A 322 16.64 36.37 -23.16
N ILE A 323 15.49 36.29 -22.48
CA ILE A 323 14.46 37.34 -22.54
C ILE A 323 14.99 38.60 -21.84
N ASP A 324 15.70 38.43 -20.74
CA ASP A 324 16.31 39.51 -19.96
C ASP A 324 17.60 40.08 -20.61
N GLY A 325 18.03 39.52 -21.74
CA GLY A 325 19.18 39.98 -22.52
C GLY A 325 20.52 39.35 -22.14
N GLU A 326 20.53 38.40 -21.20
CA GLU A 326 21.74 37.66 -20.83
C GLU A 326 22.01 36.49 -21.80
N GLN A 327 23.26 36.33 -22.24
CA GLN A 327 23.68 35.24 -23.12
C GLN A 327 24.26 34.07 -22.31
N ILE A 328 23.37 33.21 -21.80
CA ILE A 328 23.76 32.01 -21.04
C ILE A 328 23.70 30.78 -21.95
N PRO A 329 24.75 29.95 -22.05
CA PRO A 329 24.73 28.79 -22.94
C PRO A 329 23.61 27.80 -22.59
N ILE A 330 22.81 27.42 -23.60
CA ILE A 330 21.71 26.47 -23.43
C ILE A 330 22.25 25.04 -23.28
N PRO A 331 21.81 24.28 -22.26
CA PRO A 331 22.27 22.91 -22.03
C PRO A 331 21.70 21.93 -23.06
N VAL A 332 22.36 21.79 -24.21
CA VAL A 332 21.98 20.90 -25.32
C VAL A 332 22.41 19.44 -25.16
N SER A 333 23.11 19.11 -24.06
CA SER A 333 23.62 17.76 -23.79
C SER A 333 22.49 16.75 -23.56
N GLY A 334 22.63 15.55 -24.12
CA GLY A 334 21.73 14.41 -23.93
C GLY A 334 21.06 13.90 -25.23
N HIS A 335 20.34 12.79 -25.10
CA HIS A 335 19.74 12.04 -26.21
C HIS A 335 18.24 11.84 -26.02
N ASP A 336 17.58 12.81 -25.41
CA ASP A 336 16.15 12.77 -25.12
C ASP A 336 15.40 13.98 -25.66
N GLU A 337 14.09 13.98 -25.48
CA GLU A 337 13.14 14.98 -25.95
C GLU A 337 13.48 16.36 -25.37
N ILE A 338 13.99 16.46 -24.13
CA ILE A 338 14.45 17.72 -23.53
C ILE A 338 15.69 18.24 -24.26
N SER A 339 16.67 17.38 -24.57
CA SER A 339 17.84 17.79 -25.37
C SER A 339 17.45 18.22 -26.79
N SER A 340 16.46 17.56 -27.39
CA SER A 340 15.93 17.94 -28.70
C SER A 340 15.29 19.33 -28.65
N MET A 341 14.50 19.62 -27.63
CA MET A 341 13.92 20.95 -27.40
C MET A 341 15.00 21.99 -27.14
N ALA A 342 16.00 21.70 -26.30
CA ALA A 342 17.12 22.59 -26.02
C ALA A 342 17.91 22.95 -27.29
N LYS A 343 18.15 21.98 -28.19
CA LYS A 343 18.80 22.23 -29.49
C LYS A 343 17.98 23.14 -30.40
N ALA A 344 16.66 22.94 -30.45
CA ALA A 344 15.77 23.79 -31.21
C ALA A 344 15.78 25.23 -30.68
N VAL A 345 15.70 25.41 -29.35
CA VAL A 345 15.78 26.73 -28.71
C VAL A 345 17.13 27.39 -29.01
N ALA A 346 18.25 26.68 -28.86
CA ALA A 346 19.58 27.21 -29.18
C ALA A 346 19.67 27.69 -30.63
N PHE A 347 19.18 26.90 -31.58
CA PHE A 347 19.14 27.28 -32.99
C PHE A 347 18.31 28.55 -33.23
N PHE A 348 17.14 28.70 -32.60
CA PHE A 348 16.32 29.89 -32.75
C PHE A 348 16.99 31.15 -32.18
N ILE A 349 17.67 31.03 -31.05
CA ILE A 349 18.41 32.15 -30.45
C ILE A 349 19.58 32.56 -31.34
N ASP A 350 20.39 31.61 -31.81
CA ASP A 350 21.50 31.90 -32.72
C ASP A 350 21.02 32.59 -34.00
N LYS A 351 19.92 32.09 -34.59
CA LYS A 351 19.32 32.73 -35.77
C LYS A 351 18.80 34.12 -35.49
N ARG A 352 18.18 34.37 -34.33
CA ARG A 352 17.74 35.70 -33.94
C ARG A 352 18.93 36.67 -33.86
N ASN A 353 20.02 36.26 -33.23
CA ASN A 353 21.22 37.08 -33.08
C ASN A 353 21.85 37.40 -34.44
N GLU A 354 21.95 36.42 -35.34
CA GLU A 354 22.43 36.62 -36.72
C GLU A 354 21.57 37.64 -37.48
N TYR A 355 20.24 37.58 -37.35
CA TYR A 355 19.35 38.56 -37.94
C TYR A 355 19.50 39.96 -37.32
N GLU A 356 19.65 40.05 -36.00
CA GLU A 356 19.86 41.33 -35.30
C GLU A 356 21.18 42.01 -35.72
N GLU A 357 22.27 41.24 -35.82
CA GLU A 357 23.56 41.74 -36.32
C GLU A 357 23.47 42.14 -37.80
N GLY A 358 22.85 41.32 -38.64
CA GLY A 358 22.63 41.64 -40.05
C GLY A 358 21.81 42.92 -40.23
N LEU A 359 20.75 43.09 -39.45
CA LEU A 359 19.92 44.29 -39.46
C LEU A 359 20.71 45.53 -39.01
N LYS A 360 21.52 45.41 -37.96
CA LYS A 360 22.39 46.48 -37.48
C LYS A 360 23.39 46.90 -38.56
N HIS A 361 24.07 45.95 -39.19
CA HIS A 361 25.01 46.23 -40.28
C HIS A 361 24.34 46.91 -41.48
N ALA A 362 23.15 46.45 -41.87
CA ALA A 362 22.40 47.06 -42.97
C ALA A 362 21.98 48.50 -42.64
N LYS A 363 21.56 48.76 -41.40
CA LYS A 363 21.24 50.10 -40.90
C LYS A 363 22.46 51.02 -40.93
N ASP A 364 23.58 50.57 -40.37
CA ASP A 364 24.83 51.35 -40.32
C ASP A 364 25.33 51.69 -41.73
N ALA A 365 25.24 50.75 -42.68
CA ALA A 365 25.59 50.97 -44.07
C ALA A 365 24.67 52.00 -44.75
N ALA A 366 23.35 51.93 -44.51
CA ALA A 366 22.39 52.90 -45.04
C ALA A 366 22.64 54.32 -44.48
N GLU A 367 22.92 54.44 -43.19
CA GLU A 367 23.25 55.72 -42.55
C GLU A 367 24.57 56.30 -43.08
N ALA A 368 25.60 55.47 -43.24
CA ALA A 368 26.88 55.88 -43.84
C ALA A 368 26.71 56.37 -45.28
N ALA A 369 25.95 55.65 -46.11
CA ALA A 369 25.64 56.05 -47.48
C ALA A 369 24.90 57.40 -47.52
N ASN A 370 23.92 57.61 -46.64
CA ASN A 370 23.17 58.86 -46.59
C ASN A 370 24.06 60.05 -46.15
N LYS A 371 24.97 59.82 -45.19
CA LYS A 371 25.96 60.82 -44.77
C LYS A 371 26.92 61.16 -45.91
N ALA A 372 27.42 60.16 -46.63
CA ALA A 372 28.31 60.37 -47.78
C ALA A 372 27.61 61.16 -48.90
N LYS A 373 26.36 60.82 -49.23
CA LYS A 373 25.52 61.58 -50.18
C LYS A 373 25.43 63.06 -49.79
N SER A 374 25.16 63.33 -48.51
CA SER A 374 25.02 64.70 -47.98
C SER A 374 26.33 65.50 -48.09
N VAL A 375 27.47 64.89 -47.73
CA VAL A 375 28.79 65.53 -47.80
C VAL A 375 29.19 65.81 -49.25
N PHE A 376 28.98 64.85 -50.15
CA PHE A 376 29.29 65.01 -51.58
C PHE A 376 28.54 66.21 -52.19
N LEU A 377 27.22 66.30 -51.95
CA LEU A 377 26.41 67.40 -52.47
C LEU A 377 26.88 68.75 -51.92
N ALA A 378 27.17 68.84 -50.62
CA ALA A 378 27.67 70.06 -50.01
C ALA A 378 29.03 70.52 -50.60
N SER A 379 29.95 69.60 -50.83
CA SER A 379 31.27 69.92 -51.42
C SER A 379 31.14 70.39 -52.87
N MET A 380 30.35 69.67 -53.69
CA MET A 380 30.15 70.02 -55.10
C MET A 380 29.53 71.41 -55.28
N SER A 381 28.67 71.85 -54.34
CA SER A 381 28.16 73.23 -54.33
C SER A 381 29.27 74.27 -54.40
N HIS A 382 30.26 74.11 -53.53
CA HIS A 382 31.29 75.11 -53.30
C HIS A 382 32.25 75.17 -54.48
N GLU A 383 32.56 74.00 -55.04
CA GLU A 383 33.38 73.82 -56.24
C GLU A 383 32.71 74.37 -57.50
N LEU A 384 31.37 74.32 -57.60
CA LEU A 384 30.64 74.89 -58.75
C LEU A 384 30.40 76.40 -58.63
N ARG A 385 30.22 76.92 -57.41
CA ARG A 385 29.99 78.35 -57.16
C ARG A 385 31.18 79.21 -57.58
N THR A 386 32.40 78.76 -57.27
CA THR A 386 33.63 79.51 -57.51
C THR A 386 33.89 79.81 -59.00
N PRO A 387 33.92 78.82 -59.92
CA PRO A 387 34.12 79.10 -61.35
C PRO A 387 32.94 79.86 -61.96
N LEU A 388 31.71 79.61 -61.50
CA LEU A 388 30.53 80.28 -62.03
C LEU A 388 30.50 81.77 -61.65
N ASN A 389 30.89 82.11 -60.42
CA ASN A 389 31.09 83.50 -60.00
C ASN A 389 32.22 84.16 -60.80
N GLY A 390 33.28 83.42 -61.14
CA GLY A 390 34.34 83.89 -62.04
C GLY A 390 33.81 84.24 -63.43
N ILE A 391 33.05 83.34 -64.05
CA ILE A 391 32.42 83.55 -65.37
C ILE A 391 31.49 84.77 -65.35
N LEU A 392 30.60 84.86 -64.34
CA LEU A 392 29.69 85.99 -64.18
C LEU A 392 30.44 87.31 -63.95
N GLY A 393 31.53 87.29 -63.17
CA GLY A 393 32.39 88.45 -62.95
C GLY A 393 33.06 88.93 -64.24
N TYR A 394 33.59 88.01 -65.05
CA TYR A 394 34.15 88.36 -66.37
C TYR A 394 33.11 88.91 -67.33
N VAL A 395 31.90 88.36 -67.32
CA VAL A 395 30.79 88.90 -68.12
C VAL A 395 30.46 90.33 -67.70
N GLN A 396 30.45 90.64 -66.40
CA GLN A 396 30.25 92.01 -65.91
C GLN A 396 31.38 92.97 -66.32
N ILE A 397 32.64 92.51 -66.29
CA ILE A 397 33.79 93.32 -66.73
C ILE A 397 33.71 93.61 -68.22
N LEU A 398 33.48 92.56 -69.04
CA LEU A 398 33.38 92.69 -70.50
C LEU A 398 32.19 93.54 -70.92
N ARG A 399 31.10 93.59 -70.16
CA ARG A 399 29.96 94.49 -70.44
C ARG A 399 30.30 95.97 -70.31
N ASN A 400 31.33 96.33 -69.54
CA ASN A 400 31.74 97.72 -69.30
C ASN A 400 32.85 98.19 -70.26
N ASP A 401 33.24 97.35 -71.22
CA ASP A 401 34.26 97.69 -72.22
C ASP A 401 33.64 98.53 -73.36
N PRO A 402 34.17 99.74 -73.65
CA PRO A 402 33.63 100.62 -74.69
C PRO A 402 33.72 100.07 -76.13
N GLU A 403 34.50 99.00 -76.39
CA GLU A 403 34.66 98.40 -77.72
C GLU A 403 33.66 97.26 -78.03
N VAL A 404 32.73 96.96 -77.11
CA VAL A 404 31.77 95.86 -77.26
C VAL A 404 30.72 96.19 -78.32
N THR A 405 30.61 95.34 -79.34
CA THR A 405 29.54 95.45 -80.34
C THR A 405 28.19 95.01 -79.77
N SER A 406 27.09 95.53 -80.29
CA SER A 406 25.71 95.17 -79.87
C SER A 406 25.41 93.67 -80.03
N ARG A 407 26.10 92.96 -80.93
CA ARG A 407 26.03 91.49 -81.05
C ARG A 407 26.76 90.77 -79.89
N GLN A 408 27.90 91.29 -79.45
CA GLN A 408 28.65 90.77 -78.29
C GLN A 408 27.92 91.06 -76.98
N GLU A 409 27.29 92.22 -76.85
CA GLU A 409 26.46 92.57 -75.68
C GLU A 409 25.29 91.60 -75.51
N ASN A 410 24.58 91.27 -76.60
CA ASN A 410 23.53 90.24 -76.57
C ASN A 410 24.08 88.87 -76.18
N GLY A 411 25.28 88.49 -76.66
CA GLY A 411 25.95 87.26 -76.25
C GLY A 411 26.32 87.23 -74.76
N LEU A 412 26.84 88.33 -74.22
CA LEU A 412 27.16 88.49 -72.80
C LEU A 412 25.91 88.41 -71.92
N ASN A 413 24.79 89.02 -72.34
CA ASN A 413 23.51 88.92 -71.65
C ASN A 413 23.00 87.48 -71.58
N VAL A 414 23.13 86.71 -72.67
CA VAL A 414 22.74 85.29 -72.69
C VAL A 414 23.63 84.45 -71.76
N ILE A 415 24.95 84.70 -71.73
CA ILE A 415 25.88 84.00 -70.83
C ILE A 415 25.58 84.36 -69.36
N GLU A 416 25.33 85.63 -69.06
CA GLU A 416 24.96 86.08 -67.71
C GLU A 416 23.67 85.42 -67.23
N GLN A 417 22.62 85.45 -68.08
CA GLN A 417 21.33 84.87 -67.76
C GLN A 417 21.44 83.36 -67.56
N SER A 418 22.18 82.66 -68.41
CA SER A 418 22.42 81.22 -68.31
C SER A 418 23.22 80.87 -67.06
N GLY A 419 24.25 81.66 -66.73
CA GLY A 419 25.06 81.48 -65.53
C GLY A 419 24.29 81.73 -64.23
N ARG A 420 23.49 82.79 -64.18
CA ARG A 420 22.59 83.07 -63.04
C ARG A 420 21.51 81.99 -62.88
N HIS A 421 20.98 81.48 -63.99
CA HIS A 421 19.99 80.40 -63.96
C HIS A 421 20.60 79.09 -63.41
N LEU A 422 21.78 78.70 -63.90
CA LEU A 422 22.50 77.52 -63.41
C LEU A 422 22.87 77.66 -61.93
N PHE A 423 23.28 78.86 -61.49
CA PHE A 423 23.55 79.15 -60.08
C PHE A 423 22.31 78.91 -59.20
N SER A 424 21.15 79.38 -59.65
CA SER A 424 19.88 79.17 -58.95
C SER A 424 19.57 77.68 -58.84
N LEU A 425 19.63 76.93 -59.94
CA LEU A 425 19.33 75.49 -59.95
C LEU A 425 20.25 74.69 -59.02
N ILE A 426 21.55 74.99 -59.05
CA ILE A 426 22.51 74.36 -58.13
C ILE A 426 22.16 74.70 -56.68
N SER A 427 21.89 75.98 -56.40
CA SER A 427 21.52 76.43 -55.06
C SER A 427 20.25 75.75 -54.54
N ASP A 428 19.25 75.57 -55.40
CA ASP A 428 17.97 74.96 -55.06
C ASP A 428 18.09 73.46 -54.75
N VAL A 429 18.87 72.71 -55.55
CA VAL A 429 19.14 71.28 -55.30
C VAL A 429 19.86 71.06 -53.97
N LEU A 430 20.70 72.00 -53.57
CA LEU A 430 21.44 71.91 -52.31
C LEU A 430 20.62 72.29 -51.10
N ASP A 431 19.78 73.32 -51.23
CA ASP A 431 18.82 73.63 -50.19
C ASP A 431 17.89 72.42 -49.95
N LEU A 432 17.43 71.75 -51.01
CA LEU A 432 16.69 70.49 -50.89
C LEU A 432 17.49 69.39 -50.18
N ALA A 433 18.76 69.20 -50.53
CA ALA A 433 19.63 68.23 -49.86
C ALA A 433 19.84 68.55 -48.36
N LYS A 434 19.86 69.83 -47.99
CA LYS A 434 19.89 70.26 -46.58
C LYS A 434 18.57 70.03 -45.86
N VAL A 435 17.41 70.19 -46.54
CA VAL A 435 16.09 69.81 -46.00
C VAL A 435 16.07 68.30 -45.71
N GLU A 436 16.40 67.47 -46.71
CA GLU A 436 16.34 66.00 -46.60
C GLU A 436 17.28 65.46 -45.50
N SER A 437 18.41 66.14 -45.27
CA SER A 437 19.37 65.77 -44.23
C SER A 437 19.10 66.42 -42.86
N GLY A 438 18.02 67.20 -42.73
CA GLY A 438 17.65 67.88 -41.47
C GLY A 438 18.64 68.96 -41.02
N ARG A 439 19.47 69.50 -41.93
CA ARG A 439 20.54 70.47 -41.62
C ARG A 439 20.21 71.91 -41.98
N ILE A 440 18.93 72.26 -42.08
CA ILE A 440 18.53 73.65 -42.24
C ILE A 440 18.42 74.30 -40.86
N GLU A 441 19.25 75.30 -40.64
CA GLU A 441 19.14 76.22 -39.51
C GLU A 441 18.32 77.44 -39.96
N LEU A 442 17.30 77.80 -39.19
CA LEU A 442 16.54 79.03 -39.37
C LEU A 442 17.17 80.12 -38.51
N TYR A 443 17.52 81.25 -39.12
CA TYR A 443 18.09 82.38 -38.41
C TYR A 443 17.02 83.45 -38.23
N GLU A 444 16.23 83.30 -37.18
CA GLU A 444 15.17 84.26 -36.86
C GLU A 444 15.75 85.59 -36.40
N THR A 445 15.43 86.65 -37.13
CA THR A 445 15.75 88.03 -36.76
C THR A 445 14.49 88.86 -36.67
N GLU A 446 14.53 89.92 -35.87
CA GLU A 446 13.43 90.89 -35.81
C GLU A 446 13.64 91.96 -36.89
N PHE A 447 12.72 92.07 -37.84
CA PHE A 447 12.81 93.04 -38.95
C PHE A 447 11.49 93.77 -39.17
N ASN A 448 11.57 94.93 -39.83
CA ASN A 448 10.40 95.75 -40.13
C ASN A 448 9.58 95.14 -41.28
N LEU A 449 8.41 94.57 -40.96
CA LEU A 449 7.59 93.83 -41.91
C LEU A 449 7.04 94.72 -43.04
N PRO A 450 6.47 95.92 -42.79
CA PRO A 450 6.04 96.81 -43.86
C PRO A 450 7.15 97.16 -44.85
N VAL A 451 8.32 97.58 -44.36
CA VAL A 451 9.48 97.92 -45.22
C VAL A 451 9.94 96.71 -46.03
N PHE A 452 9.99 95.55 -45.40
CA PHE A 452 10.32 94.29 -46.06
C PHE A 452 9.35 93.96 -47.19
N LEU A 453 8.04 93.96 -46.93
CA LEU A 453 7.01 93.63 -47.93
C LEU A 453 7.00 94.64 -49.09
N THR A 454 7.15 95.93 -48.80
CA THR A 454 7.28 96.96 -49.83
C THR A 454 8.49 96.69 -50.73
N SER A 455 9.66 96.36 -50.15
CA SER A 455 10.86 96.04 -50.93
C SER A 455 10.67 94.83 -51.85
N VAL A 456 9.97 93.79 -51.38
CA VAL A 456 9.65 92.61 -52.20
C VAL A 456 8.67 92.99 -53.31
N GLY A 457 7.65 93.78 -52.97
CA GLY A 457 6.65 94.28 -53.91
C GLY A 457 7.27 95.12 -55.03
N GLU A 458 8.21 96.01 -54.73
CA GLU A 458 8.93 96.81 -55.73
C GLU A 458 9.70 95.95 -56.74
N ILE A 459 10.41 94.93 -56.26
CA ILE A 459 11.15 94.00 -57.12
C ILE A 459 10.19 93.26 -58.08
N ILE A 460 9.03 92.83 -57.59
CA ILE A 460 8.03 92.13 -58.41
C ILE A 460 7.33 93.10 -59.37
N ARG A 461 7.07 94.34 -58.95
CA ARG A 461 6.47 95.39 -59.80
C ARG A 461 7.31 95.62 -61.05
N ILE A 462 8.63 95.77 -60.90
CA ILE A 462 9.54 95.92 -62.05
C ILE A 462 9.43 94.73 -63.02
N ARG A 463 9.36 93.49 -62.50
CA ARG A 463 9.22 92.29 -63.34
C ARG A 463 7.87 92.20 -64.04
N ALA A 464 6.81 92.62 -63.36
CA ALA A 464 5.45 92.65 -63.90
C ALA A 464 5.33 93.70 -65.02
N GLU A 465 5.88 94.90 -64.81
CA GLU A 465 5.96 95.97 -65.82
C GLU A 465 6.74 95.53 -67.05
N GLN A 466 7.89 94.87 -66.87
CA GLN A 466 8.68 94.31 -67.98
C GLN A 466 7.91 93.25 -68.79
N LYS A 467 6.97 92.53 -68.17
CA LYS A 467 6.10 91.55 -68.83
C LYS A 467 4.79 92.18 -69.35
N GLY A 468 4.51 93.44 -69.02
CA GLY A 468 3.28 94.14 -69.39
C GLY A 468 2.03 93.67 -68.64
N ILE A 469 2.17 93.20 -67.39
CA ILE A 469 1.04 92.83 -66.52
C ILE A 469 1.00 93.73 -65.28
N ASP A 470 -0.19 93.98 -64.74
CA ASP A 470 -0.37 94.86 -63.59
C ASP A 470 0.08 94.16 -62.28
N PHE A 471 0.75 94.89 -61.40
CA PHE A 471 1.08 94.41 -60.06
C PHE A 471 0.56 95.34 -58.98
N ASP A 472 -0.21 94.77 -58.07
CA ASP A 472 -0.84 95.48 -56.96
C ASP A 472 -0.43 94.85 -55.62
N SER A 473 -0.29 95.68 -54.59
CA SER A 473 0.11 95.25 -53.24
C SER A 473 -0.84 95.85 -52.21
N GLU A 474 -1.66 95.00 -51.61
CA GLU A 474 -2.62 95.36 -50.57
C GLU A 474 -1.99 95.07 -49.19
N LEU A 475 -1.44 96.11 -48.58
CA LEU A 475 -0.81 96.09 -47.25
C LEU A 475 -1.70 96.86 -46.27
N PRO A 476 -2.31 96.21 -45.26
CA PRO A 476 -3.19 96.91 -44.33
C PRO A 476 -2.40 97.80 -43.36
N GLU A 477 -2.99 98.91 -42.93
CA GLU A 477 -2.32 99.87 -42.01
C GLU A 477 -2.01 99.27 -40.63
N ASN A 478 -2.70 98.20 -40.24
CA ASN A 478 -2.54 97.52 -38.95
C ASN A 478 -1.50 96.38 -38.94
N LEU A 479 -0.59 96.35 -39.92
CA LEU A 479 0.51 95.38 -39.90
C LEU A 479 1.42 95.59 -38.68
N PRO A 480 1.88 94.52 -38.01
CA PRO A 480 2.84 94.65 -36.94
C PRO A 480 4.13 95.29 -37.48
N ALA A 481 4.61 96.32 -36.79
CA ALA A 481 5.78 97.08 -37.22
C ALA A 481 7.05 96.23 -37.31
N ARG A 482 7.12 95.15 -36.53
CA ARG A 482 8.22 94.17 -36.52
C ARG A 482 7.69 92.76 -36.39
N VAL A 483 8.35 91.81 -37.05
CA VAL A 483 8.11 90.37 -36.88
C VAL A 483 9.44 89.65 -36.69
N ARG A 484 9.39 88.54 -35.95
CA ARG A 484 10.53 87.64 -35.77
C ARG A 484 10.38 86.46 -36.73
N CYS A 485 11.26 86.40 -37.73
CA CYS A 485 11.29 85.33 -38.73
C CYS A 485 12.66 85.34 -39.41
N ASP A 486 13.01 84.29 -40.15
CA ASP A 486 14.16 84.33 -41.06
C ASP A 486 13.78 85.18 -42.28
N GLU A 487 14.17 86.47 -42.26
CA GLU A 487 13.88 87.43 -43.32
C GLU A 487 14.32 86.91 -44.69
N ARG A 488 15.49 86.27 -44.77
CA ARG A 488 16.09 85.80 -46.03
C ARG A 488 15.28 84.66 -46.62
N ARG A 489 14.86 83.69 -45.80
CA ARG A 489 14.03 82.57 -46.25
C ARG A 489 12.63 83.03 -46.60
N LEU A 490 12.02 83.93 -45.82
CA LEU A 490 10.71 84.50 -46.17
C LEU A 490 10.77 85.28 -47.50
N ARG A 491 11.84 86.05 -47.74
CA ARG A 491 12.08 86.76 -49.01
C ARG A 491 12.14 85.78 -50.17
N GLN A 492 12.87 84.68 -50.00
CA GLN A 492 13.01 83.63 -51.01
C GLN A 492 11.64 83.01 -51.34
N VAL A 493 10.84 82.66 -50.33
CA VAL A 493 9.48 82.14 -50.53
C VAL A 493 8.62 83.12 -51.31
N LEU A 494 8.55 84.38 -50.87
CA LEU A 494 7.70 85.39 -51.52
C LEU A 494 8.15 85.69 -52.95
N LEU A 495 9.45 85.84 -53.20
CA LEU A 495 9.97 86.09 -54.55
C LEU A 495 9.77 84.88 -55.48
N ASN A 496 9.85 83.65 -54.96
CA ASN A 496 9.58 82.45 -55.77
C ASN A 496 8.10 82.34 -56.12
N LEU A 497 7.20 82.53 -55.16
CA LEU A 497 5.76 82.46 -55.39
C LEU A 497 5.28 83.59 -56.31
N LEU A 498 5.63 84.84 -56.00
CA LEU A 498 5.24 86.00 -56.80
C LEU A 498 5.94 86.03 -58.17
N GLY A 499 7.20 85.60 -58.22
CA GLY A 499 7.94 85.43 -59.47
C GLY A 499 7.27 84.39 -60.38
N ASN A 500 6.84 83.26 -59.82
CA ASN A 500 6.04 82.27 -60.55
C ASN A 500 4.69 82.84 -60.98
N ALA A 501 4.00 83.58 -60.11
CA ALA A 501 2.73 84.22 -60.45
C ALA A 501 2.87 85.16 -61.67
N VAL A 502 3.90 86.02 -61.69
CA VAL A 502 4.21 86.89 -62.85
C VAL A 502 4.57 86.06 -64.09
N LYS A 503 5.46 85.06 -63.92
CA LYS A 503 5.92 84.19 -65.02
C LYS A 503 4.77 83.47 -65.71
N PHE A 504 3.77 82.98 -64.96
CA PHE A 504 2.67 82.18 -65.50
C PHE A 504 1.37 82.96 -65.79
N THR A 505 1.35 84.28 -65.53
CA THR A 505 0.21 85.14 -65.90
C THR A 505 0.51 85.82 -67.23
N ASP A 506 -0.20 85.45 -68.30
CA ASP A 506 0.05 85.99 -69.65
C ASP A 506 -0.64 87.34 -69.88
N LYS A 507 -1.84 87.54 -69.31
CA LYS A 507 -2.60 88.80 -69.34
C LYS A 507 -3.38 88.94 -68.04
N GLY A 508 -3.51 90.16 -67.52
CA GLY A 508 -4.21 90.46 -66.27
C GLY A 508 -3.28 91.04 -65.20
N SER A 509 -3.55 90.74 -63.93
CA SER A 509 -2.84 91.33 -62.78
C SER A 509 -2.40 90.28 -61.76
N VAL A 510 -1.28 90.53 -61.07
CA VAL A 510 -0.85 89.80 -59.87
C VAL A 510 -1.03 90.70 -58.66
N ARG A 511 -1.70 90.22 -57.60
CA ARG A 511 -1.88 90.97 -56.35
C ARG A 511 -1.24 90.26 -55.16
N LEU A 512 -0.40 90.97 -54.40
CA LEU A 512 0.05 90.54 -53.08
C LEU A 512 -0.92 91.09 -52.03
N VAL A 513 -1.69 90.22 -51.37
CA VAL A 513 -2.62 90.60 -50.29
C VAL A 513 -2.10 90.06 -48.97
N VAL A 514 -1.83 90.94 -48.01
CA VAL A 514 -1.40 90.54 -46.67
C VAL A 514 -2.54 90.78 -45.70
N ARG A 515 -2.91 89.75 -44.92
CA ARG A 515 -3.96 89.85 -43.91
C ARG A 515 -3.43 89.39 -42.57
N GLY A 516 -3.54 90.26 -41.57
CA GLY A 516 -3.38 89.85 -40.18
C GLY A 516 -4.54 88.94 -39.81
N ARG A 517 -4.25 87.71 -39.38
CA ARG A 517 -5.25 86.87 -38.74
C ARG A 517 -5.36 87.36 -37.29
N GLY A 518 -6.34 88.21 -37.02
CA GLY A 518 -6.67 88.56 -35.64
C GLY A 518 -7.00 87.27 -34.87
N GLU A 519 -6.27 87.01 -33.80
CA GLU A 519 -6.78 86.12 -32.77
C GLU A 519 -8.05 86.77 -32.24
N LYS A 520 -9.17 86.03 -32.38
CA LYS A 520 -10.24 86.15 -31.39
C LYS A 520 -9.56 85.96 -30.04
N SER A 521 -9.66 86.99 -29.21
CA SER A 521 -9.20 87.00 -27.82
C SER A 521 -9.64 85.76 -27.04
#